data_AF-A0A9E4CVP5-F1
#
_entry.id   AF-A0A9E4CVP5-F1
#
_cell.length_a   1.000
_cell.length_b   1.000
_cell.length_c   1.000
_cell.angle_alpha   90.00
_cell.angle_beta   90.00
_cell.angle_gamma   90.00
#
_symmetry.space_group_name_H-M   'P 1'
#
loop_
_entity.id
_entity.type
_entity.pdbx_description
1 polymer ?
#
loop_
_entity_poly.entity_id
_entity_poly.type
_entity_poly.pdbx_seq_one_letter_code
_entity_poly.pdbx_strand_id
1 'polypeptide(L)'
;MAMLDEGNRSAMARALEPSTVLAIPFDPVIRIFRGDPTLLWAVTRLLATRLRVMDEALADSVFLDVTGRTAKRLLELSEGADEFTLPITQEELAGMVGASRERVNKAIASFIRLGWVDQHERRYTILKRDALELRAR
;
A
#
# COMPACT_ATOMS: atom_id res chain seq x y z
N MET A 1 -11.98 -3.31 11.79
CA MET A 1 -11.95 -4.01 13.08
C MET A 1 -13.05 -3.48 13.97
N ALA A 2 -13.09 -2.19 14.32
CA ALA A 2 -14.11 -1.56 15.20
C ALA A 2 -15.56 -2.09 15.20
N MET A 3 -16.13 -2.50 14.06
CA MET A 3 -17.47 -3.12 14.01
C MET A 3 -17.52 -4.54 14.59
N LEU A 4 -16.42 -5.29 14.47
CA LEU A 4 -16.25 -6.70 14.83
C LEU A 4 -15.65 -6.89 16.22
N ASP A 5 -14.80 -5.97 16.67
CA ASP A 5 -14.08 -6.06 17.95
C ASP A 5 -14.48 -4.97 18.96
N GLU A 6 -15.45 -4.11 18.59
CA GLU A 6 -15.95 -2.99 19.40
C GLU A 6 -14.85 -1.98 19.85
N GLY A 7 -13.68 -2.04 19.21
CA GLY A 7 -12.55 -1.17 19.51
C GLY A 7 -12.59 0.17 18.78
N ASN A 8 -11.64 1.04 19.13
CA ASN A 8 -11.42 2.30 18.43
C ASN A 8 -10.96 2.06 16.98
N ARG A 9 -11.07 3.10 16.13
CA ARG A 9 -10.51 3.06 14.78
C ARG A 9 -9.00 2.88 14.87
N SER A 10 -8.50 1.83 14.22
CA SER A 10 -7.05 1.52 14.18
C SER A 10 -6.26 2.42 13.23
N ALA A 11 -6.93 3.27 12.45
CA ALA A 11 -6.33 4.17 11.48
C ALA A 11 -7.28 5.35 11.18
N MET A 12 -6.71 6.45 10.70
CA MET A 12 -7.46 7.55 10.09
C MET A 12 -7.68 7.27 8.59
N ALA A 13 -8.75 7.84 8.04
CA ALA A 13 -9.01 7.82 6.60
C ALA A 13 -9.13 9.26 6.09
N ARG A 14 -8.48 9.54 4.96
CA ARG A 14 -8.47 10.86 4.32
C ARG A 14 -8.71 10.67 2.82
N ALA A 15 -9.58 11.49 2.24
CA ALA A 15 -9.76 11.51 0.79
C ALA A 15 -8.53 12.16 0.11
N LEU A 16 -8.01 11.49 -0.92
CA LEU A 16 -6.88 12.00 -1.72
C LEU A 16 -7.34 12.83 -2.92
N GLU A 17 -8.60 12.66 -3.31
CA GLU A 17 -9.28 13.33 -4.41
C GLU A 17 -10.75 13.59 -4.02
N PRO A 18 -11.52 14.42 -4.76
CA PRO A 18 -12.95 14.54 -4.54
C PRO A 18 -13.63 13.18 -4.58
N SER A 19 -14.27 12.78 -3.47
CA SER A 19 -14.84 11.43 -3.31
C SER A 19 -16.26 11.50 -2.75
N THR A 20 -17.11 10.56 -3.18
CA THR A 20 -18.42 10.31 -2.57
C THR A 20 -18.38 8.98 -1.84
N VAL A 21 -18.88 8.93 -0.60
CA VAL A 21 -18.85 7.71 0.23
C VAL A 21 -20.23 7.41 0.80
N LEU A 22 -20.55 6.12 0.94
CA LEU A 22 -21.75 5.64 1.62
C LEU A 22 -21.40 5.17 3.02
N ALA A 23 -21.94 5.83 4.04
CA ALA A 23 -21.79 5.40 5.43
C ALA A 23 -22.84 4.34 5.77
N ILE A 24 -22.38 3.14 6.12
CA ILE A 24 -23.24 2.05 6.60
C ILE A 24 -23.06 1.92 8.12
N PRO A 25 -24.12 2.14 8.93
CA PRO A 25 -24.05 1.92 10.37
C PRO A 25 -23.76 0.45 10.71
N PHE A 26 -23.22 0.20 11.90
CA PHE A 26 -22.85 -1.16 12.33
C PHE A 26 -24.07 -2.03 12.60
N ASP A 27 -25.09 -1.52 13.30
CA ASP A 27 -26.22 -2.35 13.74
C ASP A 27 -26.97 -3.09 12.62
N PRO A 28 -27.29 -2.46 11.47
CA PRO A 28 -27.91 -3.18 10.36
C PRO A 28 -27.06 -4.34 9.84
N VAL A 29 -25.75 -4.15 9.76
CA VAL A 29 -24.81 -5.18 9.27
C VAL A 29 -24.72 -6.34 10.27
N ILE A 30 -24.60 -6.02 11.56
CA ILE A 30 -24.56 -7.04 12.62
C ILE A 30 -25.86 -7.84 12.66
N ARG A 31 -27.02 -7.20 12.45
CA ARG A 31 -28.31 -7.93 12.35
C ARG A 31 -28.33 -8.89 11.17
N ILE A 32 -27.80 -8.49 10.02
CA ILE A 32 -27.71 -9.36 8.83
C ILE A 32 -26.82 -10.59 9.14
N PHE A 33 -25.66 -10.39 9.75
CA PHE A 33 -24.77 -11.51 10.10
C PHE A 33 -25.37 -12.45 11.14
N ARG A 34 -26.20 -11.95 12.06
CA ARG A 34 -26.95 -12.79 13.00
C ARG A 34 -28.06 -13.59 12.31
N GLY A 35 -28.68 -13.04 11.26
CA GLY A 35 -29.70 -13.70 10.46
C GLY A 35 -29.15 -14.76 9.50
N ASP A 36 -27.97 -14.53 8.94
CA ASP A 36 -27.24 -15.49 8.11
C ASP A 36 -25.74 -15.50 8.48
N PRO A 37 -25.32 -16.40 9.39
CA PRO A 37 -23.92 -16.51 9.79
C PRO A 37 -22.97 -16.94 8.67
N THR A 38 -23.47 -17.49 7.56
CA THR A 38 -22.59 -17.91 6.45
C THR A 38 -21.91 -16.72 5.78
N LEU A 39 -22.50 -15.53 5.87
CA LEU A 39 -21.92 -14.27 5.40
C LEU A 39 -20.61 -13.90 6.12
N LEU A 40 -20.40 -14.38 7.35
CA LEU A 40 -19.17 -14.15 8.09
C LEU A 40 -17.96 -14.79 7.39
N TRP A 41 -18.13 -15.83 6.58
CA TRP A 41 -17.02 -16.41 5.82
C TRP A 41 -16.39 -15.41 4.84
N ALA A 42 -17.17 -14.48 4.28
CA ALA A 42 -16.63 -13.41 3.45
C ALA A 42 -15.75 -12.46 4.27
N VAL A 43 -16.20 -12.11 5.48
CA VAL A 43 -15.43 -11.28 6.42
C VAL A 43 -14.16 -11.99 6.87
N THR A 44 -14.23 -13.28 7.22
CA THR A 44 -13.06 -14.08 7.61
C THR A 44 -12.04 -14.19 6.48
N ARG A 45 -12.48 -14.42 5.24
CA ARG A 45 -11.58 -14.41 4.07
C ARG A 45 -10.90 -13.06 3.88
N LEU A 46 -11.65 -11.96 4.00
CA LEU A 46 -11.09 -10.61 3.91
C LEU A 46 -10.02 -10.37 4.99
N LEU A 47 -10.28 -10.76 6.24
CA LEU A 47 -9.33 -10.63 7.34
C LEU A 47 -8.09 -11.52 7.15
N ALA A 48 -8.26 -12.77 6.69
CA ALA A 48 -7.14 -13.68 6.42
C ALA A 48 -6.24 -13.17 5.28
N THR A 49 -6.82 -12.60 4.23
CA THR A 49 -6.05 -11.94 3.16
C THR A 49 -5.31 -10.73 3.70
N ARG A 50 -5.96 -9.89 4.53
CA ARG A 50 -5.30 -8.75 5.16
C ARG A 50 -4.13 -9.17 6.06
N LEU A 51 -4.29 -10.27 6.80
CA LEU A 51 -3.22 -10.82 7.65
C LEU A 51 -2.02 -11.27 6.81
N ARG A 52 -2.25 -12.03 5.73
CA ARG A 52 -1.18 -12.43 4.80
C ARG A 52 -0.40 -11.24 4.22
N VAL A 53 -1.12 -10.19 3.79
CA VAL A 53 -0.48 -8.95 3.30
C VAL A 53 0.35 -8.26 4.39
N MET A 54 -0.11 -8.28 5.64
CA MET A 54 0.64 -7.73 6.76
C MET A 54 1.88 -8.56 7.10
N ASP A 55 1.80 -9.89 7.04
CA ASP A 55 2.94 -10.78 7.23
C ASP A 55 4.00 -10.58 6.15
N GLU A 56 3.60 -10.40 4.90
CA GLU A 56 4.50 -10.04 3.79
C GLU A 56 5.15 -8.67 4.02
N ALA A 57 4.38 -7.66 4.45
CA ALA A 57 4.94 -6.34 4.75
C ALA A 57 5.91 -6.38 5.95
N LEU A 58 5.65 -7.23 6.94
CA LEU A 58 6.55 -7.46 8.07
C LEU A 58 7.83 -8.16 7.59
N ALA A 59 7.70 -9.21 6.79
CA ALA A 59 8.82 -9.90 6.18
C ALA A 59 9.66 -8.93 5.35
N ASP A 60 9.05 -8.13 4.47
CA ASP A 60 9.74 -7.08 3.72
C ASP A 60 10.49 -6.12 4.65
N SER A 61 9.90 -5.73 5.79
CA SER A 61 10.58 -4.84 6.73
C SER A 61 11.81 -5.45 7.41
N VAL A 62 11.86 -6.78 7.51
CA VAL A 62 12.96 -7.54 8.10
C VAL A 62 14.02 -7.88 7.04
N PHE A 63 13.61 -8.23 5.82
CA PHE A 63 14.48 -8.75 4.77
C PHE A 63 14.91 -7.71 3.73
N LEU A 64 14.08 -6.69 3.48
CA LEU A 64 14.40 -5.60 2.55
C LEU A 64 14.83 -4.35 3.31
N ASP A 65 15.97 -3.80 2.91
CA ASP A 65 16.34 -2.45 3.28
C ASP A 65 15.36 -1.43 2.64
N VAL A 66 15.48 -0.16 3.04
CA VAL A 66 14.59 0.91 2.55
C VAL A 66 14.57 0.99 1.03
N THR A 67 15.72 0.75 0.39
CA THR A 67 15.84 0.79 -1.07
C THR A 67 15.01 -0.33 -1.72
N GLY A 68 15.10 -1.57 -1.24
CA GLY A 68 14.32 -2.68 -1.79
C GLY A 68 12.82 -2.47 -1.63
N ARG A 69 12.39 -2.03 -0.43
CA ARG A 69 10.99 -1.68 -0.19
C ARG A 69 10.50 -0.53 -1.08
N THR A 70 11.35 0.46 -1.34
CA THR A 70 11.01 1.56 -2.27
C THR A 70 10.83 1.06 -3.69
N ALA A 71 11.70 0.17 -4.19
CA ALA A 71 11.55 -0.45 -5.50
C ALA A 71 10.23 -1.22 -5.61
N LYS A 72 9.92 -2.04 -4.60
CA LYS A 72 8.67 -2.81 -4.52
C LYS A 72 7.44 -1.91 -4.58
N ARG A 73 7.39 -0.84 -3.78
CA ARG A 73 6.26 0.11 -3.77
C ARG A 73 6.10 0.86 -5.09
N LEU A 74 7.18 1.25 -5.76
CA LEU A 74 7.10 1.87 -7.09
C LEU A 74 6.52 0.91 -8.13
N LEU A 75 6.93 -0.36 -8.11
CA LEU A 75 6.38 -1.39 -9.00
C LEU A 75 4.90 -1.64 -8.74
N GLU A 76 4.47 -1.73 -7.48
CA GLU A 76 3.06 -1.87 -7.11
C GLU A 76 2.22 -0.68 -7.58
N LEU A 77 2.68 0.56 -7.32
CA LEU A 77 2.00 1.79 -7.71
C LEU A 77 1.99 2.04 -9.22
N SER A 78 2.86 1.36 -9.97
CA SER A 78 2.87 1.40 -11.43
C SER A 78 1.73 0.61 -12.05
N GLU A 79 1.11 -0.32 -11.30
CA GLU A 79 0.08 -1.24 -11.80
C GLU A 79 0.49 -1.98 -13.09
N GLY A 80 1.80 -2.19 -13.28
CA GLY A 80 2.38 -2.84 -14.46
C GLY A 80 2.72 -1.90 -15.60
N ALA A 81 2.38 -0.61 -15.53
CA ALA A 81 2.77 0.39 -16.53
C ALA A 81 4.22 0.85 -16.34
N ASP A 82 4.94 1.09 -17.43
CA ASP A 82 6.28 1.66 -17.36
C ASP A 82 6.25 3.18 -17.13
N GLU A 83 5.18 3.87 -17.51
CA GLU A 83 4.98 5.29 -17.23
C GLU A 83 3.75 5.49 -16.37
N PHE A 84 3.90 6.16 -15.23
CA PHE A 84 2.80 6.40 -14.30
C PHE A 84 3.00 7.71 -13.52
N THR A 85 1.90 8.28 -13.04
CA THR A 85 1.94 9.41 -12.12
C THR A 85 1.67 8.91 -10.72
N LEU A 86 2.54 9.21 -9.75
CA LEU A 86 2.32 8.81 -8.37
C LEU A 86 1.02 9.45 -7.85
N PRO A 87 0.00 8.66 -7.49
CA PRO A 87 -1.27 9.17 -6.96
C PRO A 87 -1.11 9.72 -5.53
N ILE A 88 0.04 9.46 -4.91
CA ILE A 88 0.38 9.84 -3.53
C ILE A 88 1.53 10.84 -3.48
N THR A 89 1.63 11.55 -2.37
CA THR A 89 2.78 12.40 -2.05
C THR A 89 4.00 11.55 -1.65
N GLN A 90 5.18 12.18 -1.64
CA GLN A 90 6.41 11.52 -1.16
C GLN A 90 6.36 11.15 0.32
N GLU A 91 5.63 11.91 1.12
CA GLU A 91 5.45 11.61 2.54
C GLU A 91 4.59 10.35 2.72
N GLU A 92 3.53 10.21 1.92
CA GLU A 92 2.70 9.01 1.91
C GLU A 92 3.46 7.79 1.40
N LEU A 93 4.30 7.96 0.36
CA LEU A 93 5.20 6.89 -0.09
C LEU A 93 6.17 6.46 1.02
N ALA A 94 6.74 7.43 1.76
CA ALA A 94 7.61 7.14 2.89
C ALA A 94 6.88 6.36 4.00
N GLY A 95 5.62 6.71 4.28
CA GLY A 95 4.75 5.95 5.17
C GLY A 95 4.51 4.52 4.70
N MET A 96 4.25 4.30 3.40
CA MET A 96 4.06 2.96 2.81
C MET A 96 5.32 2.11 2.81
N VAL A 97 6.49 2.74 2.68
CA VAL A 97 7.80 2.08 2.77
C VAL A 97 8.19 1.80 4.23
N GLY A 98 7.64 2.55 5.19
CA GLY A 98 8.04 2.45 6.61
C GLY A 98 9.46 2.99 6.83
N ALA A 99 9.76 4.16 6.26
CA ALA A 99 11.05 4.85 6.38
C ALA A 99 10.87 6.37 6.36
N SER A 100 11.93 7.13 6.66
CA SER A 100 11.89 8.58 6.50
C SER A 100 11.86 8.97 5.02
N ARG A 101 11.21 10.11 4.72
CA ARG A 101 11.17 10.69 3.37
C ARG A 101 12.58 10.88 2.77
N GLU A 102 13.55 11.29 3.59
CA GLU A 102 14.94 11.43 3.17
C GLU A 102 15.53 10.11 2.66
N ARG A 103 15.30 9.00 3.38
CA ARG A 103 15.82 7.69 2.98
C ARG A 103 15.15 7.17 1.71
N VAL A 104 13.85 7.40 1.55
CA VAL A 104 13.13 7.07 0.30
C VAL A 104 13.64 7.89 -0.87
N ASN A 105 13.80 9.21 -0.71
CA ASN A 105 14.39 10.06 -1.75
C ASN A 105 15.81 9.61 -2.13
N LYS A 106 16.62 9.16 -1.16
CA LYS A 106 17.96 8.63 -1.43
C LYS A 106 17.91 7.35 -2.26
N ALA A 107 16.93 6.48 -2.03
CA ALA A 107 16.69 5.28 -2.84
C ALA A 107 16.26 5.64 -4.27
N ILE A 108 15.25 6.52 -4.42
CA ILE A 108 14.78 6.99 -5.73
C ILE A 108 15.93 7.64 -6.52
N ALA A 109 16.70 8.53 -5.89
CA ALA A 109 17.87 9.15 -6.51
C ALA A 109 18.92 8.11 -6.94
N SER A 110 19.04 6.98 -6.23
CA SER A 110 19.90 5.89 -6.66
C SER A 110 19.38 5.19 -7.91
N PHE A 111 18.07 4.94 -8.00
CA PHE A 111 17.46 4.35 -9.20
C PHE A 111 17.64 5.26 -10.42
N ILE A 112 17.50 6.57 -10.24
CA ILE A 112 17.76 7.56 -11.30
C ILE A 112 19.22 7.54 -11.74
N ARG A 113 20.17 7.57 -10.80
CA ARG A 113 21.61 7.48 -11.13
C ARG A 113 21.98 6.19 -11.86
N LEU A 114 21.30 5.09 -11.55
CA LEU A 114 21.52 3.78 -12.20
C LEU A 114 20.79 3.67 -13.56
N GLY A 115 19.99 4.67 -13.93
CA GLY A 115 19.17 4.65 -15.15
C GLY A 115 18.08 3.59 -15.12
N TRP A 116 17.55 3.27 -13.92
CA TRP A 116 16.46 2.31 -13.75
C TRP A 116 15.10 2.99 -13.81
N VAL A 117 15.05 4.24 -13.35
CA VAL A 117 13.85 5.06 -13.27
C VAL A 117 14.23 6.46 -13.73
N ASP A 118 13.35 7.11 -14.48
CA ASP A 118 13.38 8.55 -14.69
C ASP A 118 12.22 9.21 -13.93
N GLN A 119 12.40 10.46 -13.53
CA GLN A 119 11.41 11.21 -12.77
C GLN A 119 11.32 12.66 -13.24
N HIS A 120 10.11 13.07 -13.61
CA HIS A 120 9.73 14.45 -13.84
C HIS A 120 8.56 14.82 -12.92
N GLU A 121 8.83 15.60 -11.88
CA GLU A 121 7.88 15.95 -10.82
C GLU A 121 7.23 14.71 -10.17
N ARG A 122 5.94 14.45 -10.44
CA ARG A 122 5.19 13.29 -9.95
C ARG A 122 5.09 12.16 -10.98
N ARG A 123 5.61 12.37 -12.19
CA ARG A 123 5.63 11.39 -13.27
C ARG A 123 6.91 10.57 -13.20
N TYR A 124 6.75 9.26 -13.25
CA TYR A 124 7.82 8.28 -13.18
C TYR A 124 7.80 7.43 -14.43
N THR A 125 9.00 7.14 -14.95
CA THR A 125 9.21 6.21 -16.05
C THR A 125 10.16 5.11 -15.61
N ILE A 126 9.73 3.86 -15.62
CA ILE A 126 10.55 2.69 -15.31
C ILE A 126 11.31 2.32 -16.59
N LEU A 127 12.61 2.62 -16.61
CA LEU A 127 13.49 2.36 -17.75
C LEU A 127 14.04 0.93 -17.76
N LYS A 128 14.19 0.32 -16.58
CA LYS A 128 14.70 -1.06 -16.42
C LYS A 128 13.90 -1.82 -15.37
N ARG A 129 12.74 -2.33 -15.78
CA ARG A 129 11.83 -3.07 -14.90
C ARG A 129 12.51 -4.27 -14.24
N ASP A 130 13.19 -5.12 -15.00
CA ASP A 130 13.87 -6.31 -14.49
C ASP A 130 14.85 -6.00 -13.35
N ALA A 131 15.60 -4.89 -13.47
CA ALA A 131 16.55 -4.47 -12.45
C ALA A 131 15.84 -3.97 -11.18
N LEU A 132 14.73 -3.26 -11.35
CA LEU A 132 13.91 -2.78 -10.24
C LEU A 132 13.19 -3.95 -9.53
N GLU A 133 12.70 -4.92 -10.28
CA GLU A 133 12.10 -6.16 -9.76
C GLU A 133 13.11 -6.99 -9.00
N LEU A 134 14.34 -7.15 -9.53
CA LEU A 134 15.41 -7.82 -8.81
C LEU A 134 15.75 -7.11 -7.50
N ARG A 135 15.69 -5.78 -7.47
CA ARG A 135 15.95 -5.00 -6.26
C ARG A 135 14.84 -5.10 -5.21
N ALA A 136 13.62 -5.38 -5.65
CA ALA A 136 12.42 -5.54 -4.85
C ALA A 136 12.24 -6.95 -4.26
N ARG A 137 13.11 -7.90 -4.65
CA ARG A 137 13.15 -9.27 -4.11
C ARG A 137 13.99 -9.38 -2.86
#